data_AF-A0A4P8PMV5-F1
#
_entry.id   AF-A0A4P8PMV5-F1
#
_cell.length_a   1.000
_cell.length_b   1.000
_cell.length_c   1.000
_cell.angle_alpha   90.00
_cell.angle_beta   90.00
_cell.angle_gamma   90.00
#
_symmetry.space_group_name_H-M   'P 1'
#
loop_
_entity.id
_entity.type
_entity.pdbx_description
1 polymer ?
#
loop_
_entity_poly.entity_id
_entity_poly.type
_entity_poly.pdbx_seq_one_letter_code
_entity_poly.pdbx_strand_id
1 'polypeptide(L)'
;MNDQPPCLGRPGFLRPKDASGWQVLPATIAAKALCQDRCPRDIFLACARSALTAGTCFEEEETRVADGVVMAGIVCRGDALTERALRRVIKQLAQAPTTRPNQCRNCHKPMTTRRRKLVGHVVHEGGGMCTGCRRAQQRSA
;
A
#
# COMPACT_ATOMS: atom_id res chain seq x y z
N MET A 1 3.56 -10.02 -15.02
CA MET A 1 2.92 -10.40 -13.74
C MET A 1 1.50 -9.86 -13.82
N ASN A 2 0.48 -10.59 -13.37
CA ASN A 2 -0.90 -10.09 -13.42
C ASN A 2 -1.02 -8.91 -12.44
N ASP A 3 -0.89 -7.68 -12.96
CA ASP A 3 -0.90 -6.40 -12.22
C ASP A 3 -2.30 -5.96 -11.77
N GLN A 4 -3.28 -6.88 -11.82
CA GLN A 4 -4.67 -6.54 -11.58
C GLN A 4 -5.02 -6.71 -10.10
N PRO A 5 -5.60 -5.68 -9.45
CA PRO A 5 -5.92 -5.75 -8.03
C PRO A 5 -6.98 -6.83 -7.77
N PRO A 6 -6.86 -7.62 -6.69
CA PRO A 6 -7.74 -8.78 -6.45
C PRO A 6 -9.20 -8.39 -6.17
N CYS A 7 -9.46 -7.10 -5.88
CA CYS A 7 -10.78 -6.56 -5.63
C CYS A 7 -11.59 -6.26 -6.90
N LEU A 8 -10.96 -6.20 -8.08
CA LEU A 8 -11.66 -5.84 -9.31
C LEU A 8 -12.74 -6.88 -9.65
N GLY A 9 -13.96 -6.42 -9.93
CA GLY A 9 -15.09 -7.28 -10.30
C GLY A 9 -15.72 -8.07 -9.16
N ARG A 10 -15.34 -7.80 -7.89
CA ARG A 10 -15.91 -8.47 -6.72
C ARG A 10 -16.94 -7.61 -5.98
N PRO A 11 -17.97 -8.22 -5.39
CA PRO A 11 -18.97 -7.50 -4.60
C PRO A 11 -18.43 -7.09 -3.22
N GLY A 12 -19.17 -6.22 -2.52
CA GLY A 12 -18.88 -5.83 -1.13
C GLY A 12 -17.91 -4.67 -0.96
N PHE A 13 -17.36 -4.13 -2.06
CA PHE A 13 -16.47 -2.97 -2.02
C PHE A 13 -17.18 -1.62 -2.04
N LEU A 14 -18.42 -1.56 -2.53
CA LEU A 14 -19.24 -0.34 -2.59
C LEU A 14 -20.48 -0.47 -1.71
N ARG A 15 -20.87 0.62 -1.06
CA ARG A 15 -22.09 0.72 -0.25
C ARG A 15 -23.33 0.64 -1.15
N PRO A 16 -24.23 -0.34 -0.95
CA PRO A 16 -25.53 -0.34 -1.60
C PRO A 16 -26.37 0.85 -1.09
N LYS A 17 -27.20 1.43 -1.97
CA LYS A 17 -27.99 2.63 -1.66
C LYS A 17 -28.92 2.46 -0.45
N ASP A 18 -29.45 1.25 -0.24
CA ASP A 18 -30.52 0.99 0.73
C ASP A 18 -30.10 0.10 1.92
N ALA A 19 -28.79 -0.11 2.13
CA ALA A 19 -28.28 -1.03 3.13
C ALA A 19 -27.76 -0.31 4.39
N SER A 20 -28.65 -0.05 5.34
CA SER A 20 -28.23 0.25 6.72
C SER A 20 -27.49 -0.97 7.29
N GLY A 21 -26.34 -0.75 7.94
CA GLY A 21 -25.52 -1.86 8.43
C GLY A 21 -24.68 -2.57 7.36
N TRP A 22 -24.49 -1.99 6.17
CA TRP A 22 -23.63 -2.54 5.10
C TRP A 22 -22.26 -3.05 5.59
N GLN A 23 -21.67 -2.40 6.61
CA GLN A 23 -20.39 -2.78 7.21
C GLN A 23 -20.35 -4.19 7.81
N VAL A 24 -21.48 -4.80 8.18
CA VAL A 24 -21.56 -6.14 8.76
C VAL A 24 -22.02 -7.20 7.76
N LEU A 25 -22.33 -6.83 6.51
CA LEU A 25 -22.74 -7.81 5.51
C LEU A 25 -21.59 -8.78 5.21
N PRO A 26 -21.88 -10.08 4.99
CA PRO A 26 -20.86 -11.07 4.67
C PRO A 26 -19.96 -10.68 3.49
N ALA A 27 -20.55 -10.06 2.45
CA ALA A 27 -19.81 -9.57 1.29
C ALA A 27 -18.79 -8.48 1.66
N THR A 28 -19.14 -7.57 2.56
CA THR A 28 -18.26 -6.49 3.02
C THR A 28 -17.14 -7.04 3.91
N ILE A 29 -17.46 -8.00 4.78
CA ILE A 29 -16.47 -8.70 5.61
C ILE A 29 -15.46 -9.44 4.71
N ALA A 30 -15.96 -10.16 3.69
CA ALA A 30 -15.12 -10.85 2.71
C ALA A 30 -14.26 -9.89 1.89
N ALA A 31 -14.80 -8.72 1.48
CA ALA A 31 -14.06 -7.69 0.76
C ALA A 31 -12.89 -7.14 1.61
N LYS A 32 -13.11 -6.89 2.90
CA LYS A 32 -12.06 -6.45 3.83
C LYS A 32 -10.95 -7.50 3.95
N ALA A 33 -11.32 -8.75 4.20
CA ALA A 33 -10.36 -9.86 4.33
C ALA A 33 -9.54 -10.03 3.04
N LEU A 34 -10.20 -9.98 1.88
CA LEU A 34 -9.51 -10.05 0.59
C LEU A 34 -8.46 -8.96 0.41
N CYS A 35 -8.79 -7.72 0.80
CA CYS A 35 -7.83 -6.62 0.78
C CYS A 35 -6.62 -6.91 1.67
N GLN A 36 -6.84 -7.39 2.89
CA GLN A 36 -5.77 -7.61 3.87
C GLN A 36 -4.88 -8.80 3.51
N ASP A 37 -5.45 -9.85 2.93
CA ASP A 37 -4.78 -11.13 2.73
C ASP A 37 -4.15 -11.28 1.34
N ARG A 38 -4.75 -10.67 0.31
CA ARG A 38 -4.40 -10.94 -1.09
C ARG A 38 -3.87 -9.73 -1.86
N CYS A 39 -4.04 -8.51 -1.35
CA CYS A 39 -3.63 -7.32 -2.09
C CYS A 39 -2.10 -7.16 -2.07
N PRO A 40 -1.45 -6.95 -3.23
CA PRO A 40 -0.04 -6.58 -3.27
C PRO A 40 0.22 -5.34 -2.42
N ARG A 41 1.32 -5.35 -1.66
CA ARG A 41 1.61 -4.34 -0.64
C ARG A 41 1.66 -2.92 -1.19
N ASP A 42 2.23 -2.76 -2.37
CA ASP A 42 2.34 -1.51 -3.11
C ASP A 42 0.97 -0.98 -3.56
N ILE A 43 0.14 -1.85 -4.14
CA ILE A 43 -1.25 -1.52 -4.50
C ILE A 43 -2.06 -1.16 -3.25
N PHE A 44 -1.92 -1.92 -2.17
CA PHE A 44 -2.62 -1.67 -0.91
C PHE A 44 -2.22 -0.32 -0.29
N LEU A 45 -0.92 0.02 -0.31
CA LEU A 45 -0.43 1.31 0.16
C LEU A 45 -0.93 2.48 -0.70
N ALA A 46 -0.91 2.34 -2.03
CA ALA A 46 -1.44 3.33 -2.95
C ALA A 46 -2.95 3.54 -2.71
N CYS A 47 -3.71 2.44 -2.58
CA CYS A 47 -5.13 2.45 -2.26
C CYS A 47 -5.42 3.19 -0.94
N ALA A 48 -4.63 2.95 0.11
CA ALA A 48 -4.78 3.64 1.39
C ALA A 48 -4.56 5.16 1.28
N ARG A 49 -3.60 5.60 0.45
CA ARG A 49 -3.35 7.02 0.20
C ARG A 49 -4.48 7.67 -0.57
N SER A 50 -4.94 7.03 -1.65
CA SER A 50 -6.08 7.52 -2.44
C SER A 50 -7.35 7.65 -1.59
N ALA A 51 -7.58 6.71 -0.67
CA ALA A 51 -8.74 6.76 0.23
C ALA A 51 -8.77 8.00 1.13
N LEU A 52 -7.62 8.63 1.42
CA LEU A 52 -7.58 9.84 2.25
C LEU A 52 -8.11 11.09 1.53
N THR A 53 -8.13 11.08 0.20
CA THR A 53 -8.45 12.28 -0.62
C THR A 53 -9.56 12.02 -1.64
N ALA A 54 -10.11 10.81 -1.70
CA ALA A 54 -11.13 10.43 -2.69
C ALA A 54 -12.55 10.86 -2.33
N GLY A 55 -12.78 11.34 -1.11
CA GLY A 55 -14.05 11.95 -0.72
C GLY A 55 -14.09 13.42 -1.14
N THR A 56 -15.25 13.87 -1.61
CA THR A 56 -15.54 15.27 -1.90
C THR A 56 -16.76 15.69 -1.11
N CYS A 57 -16.76 16.90 -0.56
CA CYS A 57 -17.95 17.50 0.01
C CYS A 57 -18.65 18.37 -1.03
N PHE A 58 -19.98 18.38 -0.99
CA PHE A 58 -20.83 19.04 -2.00
C PHE A 58 -20.63 20.57 -2.11
N GLU A 59 -19.88 21.20 -1.19
CA GLU A 59 -19.76 22.67 -1.12
C GLU A 59 -18.32 23.19 -0.95
N GLU A 60 -17.31 22.34 -0.75
CA GLU A 60 -15.93 22.79 -0.51
C GLU A 60 -14.95 21.97 -1.37
N GLU A 61 -13.99 22.66 -2.01
CA GLU A 61 -12.81 22.06 -2.67
C GLU A 61 -11.91 21.26 -1.71
N GLU A 62 -12.28 21.16 -0.44
CA GLU A 62 -11.54 20.43 0.57
C GLU A 62 -11.75 18.92 0.41
N THR A 63 -10.69 18.24 -0.03
CA THR A 63 -10.67 16.78 -0.13
C THR A 63 -10.88 16.15 1.25
N ARG A 64 -11.76 15.16 1.34
CA ARG A 64 -11.99 14.38 2.55
C ARG A 64 -11.69 12.89 2.30
N VAL A 65 -11.69 12.13 3.38
CA VAL A 65 -11.61 10.68 3.29
C VAL A 65 -12.81 10.13 2.52
N ALA A 66 -12.59 9.06 1.77
CA ALA A 66 -13.65 8.36 1.05
C ALA A 66 -14.83 7.99 1.98
N ASP A 67 -16.04 7.98 1.43
CA ASP A 67 -17.26 7.49 2.09
C ASP A 67 -17.92 6.41 1.23
N GLY A 68 -18.55 5.43 1.87
CA GLY A 68 -19.34 4.40 1.22
C GLY A 68 -18.55 3.38 0.41
N VAL A 69 -17.26 3.18 0.70
CA VAL A 69 -16.38 2.25 -0.03
C VAL A 69 -15.45 1.50 0.91
N VAL A 70 -15.07 0.27 0.57
CA VAL A 70 -13.98 -0.47 1.22
C VAL A 70 -12.68 -0.18 0.49
N MET A 71 -11.74 0.50 1.13
CA MET A 71 -10.40 0.76 0.60
C MET A 71 -9.34 0.38 1.61
N ALA A 72 -8.25 -0.24 1.14
CA ALA A 72 -7.17 -0.75 2.00
C ALA A 72 -7.68 -1.58 3.20
N GLY A 73 -8.70 -2.41 2.97
CA GLY A 73 -9.29 -3.27 4.01
C GLY A 73 -10.10 -2.54 5.10
N ILE A 74 -10.39 -1.26 4.91
CA ILE A 74 -11.14 -0.41 5.84
C ILE A 74 -12.46 0.00 5.18
N VAL A 75 -13.56 -0.04 5.94
CA VAL A 75 -14.82 0.58 5.51
C VAL A 75 -14.69 2.08 5.69
N CYS A 76 -14.65 2.81 4.59
CA CYS A 76 -14.48 4.25 4.60
C CYS A 76 -15.84 4.94 4.79
N ARG A 77 -15.93 5.82 5.80
CA ARG A 77 -17.18 6.48 6.22
C ARG A 77 -17.12 8.01 6.16
N GLY A 78 -16.09 8.56 5.51
CA GLY A 78 -15.85 10.01 5.47
C GLY A 78 -15.54 10.65 6.82
N ASP A 79 -15.24 9.88 7.87
CA ASP A 79 -15.04 10.37 9.24
C ASP A 79 -13.55 10.43 9.66
N ALA A 80 -13.26 11.23 10.70
CA ALA A 80 -11.91 11.38 11.23
C ALA A 80 -11.32 10.08 11.82
N LEU A 81 -12.18 9.12 12.22
CA LEU A 81 -11.73 7.81 12.70
C LEU A 81 -11.16 6.97 11.56
N THR A 82 -11.82 6.98 10.41
CA THR A 82 -11.39 6.36 9.16
C THR A 82 -10.07 6.98 8.71
N GLU A 83 -9.97 8.31 8.76
CA GLU A 83 -8.74 9.01 8.42
C GLU A 83 -7.55 8.54 9.27
N ARG A 84 -7.71 8.53 10.60
CA ARG A 84 -6.68 8.08 11.53
C ARG A 84 -6.28 6.63 11.30
N ALA A 85 -7.25 5.76 10.99
CA ALA A 85 -7.00 4.35 10.69
C ALA A 85 -6.16 4.19 9.41
N LEU A 86 -6.52 4.89 8.32
CA LEU A 86 -5.78 4.89 7.07
C LEU A 86 -4.35 5.44 7.24
N ARG A 87 -4.19 6.56 7.95
CA ARG A 87 -2.87 7.13 8.26
C ARG A 87 -1.99 6.16 9.03
N ARG A 88 -2.56 5.41 9.99
CA ARG A 88 -1.84 4.38 10.74
C ARG A 88 -1.37 3.25 9.83
N VAL A 89 -2.24 2.76 8.95
CA VAL A 89 -1.89 1.73 7.95
C VAL A 89 -0.76 2.20 7.05
N ILE A 90 -0.85 3.43 6.51
CA ILE A 90 0.19 4.03 5.67
C ILE A 90 1.51 4.10 6.44
N LYS A 91 1.50 4.58 7.69
CA LYS A 91 2.70 4.67 8.52
C LYS A 91 3.34 3.30 8.74
N GLN A 92 2.55 2.30 9.11
CA GLN A 92 3.03 0.92 9.32
C GLN A 92 3.62 0.33 8.04
N LEU A 93 2.97 0.54 6.90
CA LEU A 93 3.45 0.01 5.62
C LEU A 93 4.64 0.78 5.05
N ALA A 94 4.78 2.06 5.33
CA ALA A 94 5.95 2.85 4.95
C ALA A 94 7.16 2.51 5.82
N GLN A 95 6.94 2.18 7.10
CA GLN A 95 8.01 1.92 8.07
C GLN A 95 8.40 0.45 8.20
N ALA A 96 7.58 -0.51 7.74
CA ALA A 96 7.96 -1.91 7.91
C ALA A 96 9.27 -2.19 7.13
N PRO A 97 10.23 -2.89 7.75
CA PRO A 97 11.48 -3.24 7.09
C PRO A 97 11.15 -4.00 5.81
N THR A 98 11.53 -3.44 4.66
CA THR A 98 11.53 -4.23 3.43
C THR A 98 12.58 -5.32 3.63
N THR A 99 12.16 -6.59 3.51
CA THR A 99 13.11 -7.71 3.56
C THR A 99 14.22 -7.40 2.59
N ARG A 100 15.45 -7.30 3.10
CA ARG A 100 16.59 -6.92 2.27
C ARG A 100 16.72 -7.98 1.18
N PRO A 101 16.67 -7.60 -0.11
CA PRO A 101 16.86 -8.59 -1.15
C PRO A 101 18.27 -9.16 -1.08
N ASN A 102 18.40 -10.45 -1.41
CA ASN A 102 19.67 -11.16 -1.41
C ASN A 102 20.61 -10.68 -2.53
N GLN A 103 20.03 -10.12 -3.61
CA GLN A 103 20.75 -9.64 -4.79
C GLN A 103 20.32 -8.22 -5.15
N CYS A 104 21.23 -7.46 -5.76
CA CYS A 104 20.94 -6.11 -6.25
C CYS A 104 19.99 -6.19 -7.44
N ARG A 105 18.90 -5.41 -7.43
CA ARG A 105 17.90 -5.39 -8.52
C ARG A 105 18.43 -4.96 -9.89
N ASN A 106 19.55 -4.22 -9.94
CA ASN A 106 20.17 -3.76 -11.18
C ASN A 106 21.28 -4.72 -11.68
N CYS A 107 22.36 -4.88 -10.91
CA CYS A 107 23.50 -5.70 -11.34
C CYS A 107 23.42 -7.19 -10.95
N HIS A 108 22.35 -7.63 -10.27
CA HIS A 108 22.11 -9.01 -9.84
C HIS A 108 23.17 -9.64 -8.92
N LYS A 109 24.21 -8.88 -8.55
CA LYS A 109 25.25 -9.35 -7.62
C LYS A 109 24.67 -9.57 -6.22
N PRO A 110 25.14 -10.61 -5.50
CA PRO A 110 24.68 -10.88 -4.15
C PRO A 110 25.11 -9.72 -3.23
N MET A 111 24.22 -9.35 -2.31
CA MET A 111 24.41 -8.18 -1.48
C MET A 111 24.91 -8.56 -0.08
N THR A 112 25.53 -7.62 0.60
CA THR A 112 25.90 -7.70 2.01
C THR A 112 25.61 -6.40 2.76
N THR A 113 25.72 -6.40 4.10
CA THR A 113 25.57 -5.16 4.90
C THR A 113 26.89 -4.39 4.97
N ARG A 114 26.80 -3.09 5.24
CA ARG A 114 27.98 -2.26 5.55
C ARG A 114 28.78 -2.80 6.75
N ARG A 115 28.10 -3.39 7.74
CA ARG A 115 28.71 -3.93 8.98
C ARG A 115 29.42 -5.27 8.76
N ARG A 116 28.94 -6.11 7.84
CA ARG A 116 29.51 -7.44 7.57
C ARG A 116 29.80 -7.60 6.09
N LYS A 117 30.93 -7.07 5.62
CA LYS A 117 31.32 -7.22 4.21
C LYS A 117 31.71 -8.68 3.94
N LEU A 118 31.15 -9.26 2.88
CA LEU A 118 31.49 -10.58 2.38
C LEU A 118 32.23 -10.41 1.05
N VAL A 119 33.27 -11.21 0.82
CA VAL A 119 34.01 -11.22 -0.44
C VAL A 119 33.06 -11.62 -1.57
N GLY A 120 33.19 -10.98 -2.74
CA GLY A 120 32.30 -11.19 -3.89
C GLY A 120 30.90 -10.57 -3.78
N HIS A 121 30.54 -9.98 -2.63
CA HIS A 121 29.24 -9.34 -2.43
C HIS A 121 29.33 -7.81 -2.51
N VAL A 122 28.26 -7.19 -3.01
CA VAL A 122 28.14 -5.73 -3.06
C VAL A 122 27.39 -5.19 -1.84
N VAL A 123 27.67 -3.97 -1.41
CA VAL A 123 27.03 -3.40 -0.20
C VAL A 123 25.62 -2.91 -0.52
N HIS A 124 24.62 -3.36 0.25
CA HIS A 124 23.25 -2.85 0.18
C HIS A 124 23.14 -1.43 0.73
N GLU A 125 22.54 -0.53 -0.04
CA GLU A 125 22.36 0.88 0.32
C GLU A 125 20.90 1.21 0.67
N GLY A 126 19.93 0.59 -0.03
CA GLY A 126 18.50 0.79 0.16
C GLY A 126 17.72 0.61 -1.15
N GLY A 127 16.41 0.40 -1.07
CA GLY A 127 15.55 0.23 -2.26
C GLY A 127 15.86 -1.03 -3.09
N GLY A 128 16.56 -2.01 -2.49
CA GLY A 128 17.00 -3.21 -3.17
C GLY A 128 18.18 -3.02 -4.12
N MET A 129 18.92 -1.92 -4.01
CA MET A 129 20.11 -1.65 -4.81
C MET A 129 21.39 -1.67 -3.99
N CYS A 130 22.50 -1.96 -4.67
CA CYS A 130 23.83 -1.79 -4.11
C CYS A 130 24.32 -0.34 -4.20
N THR A 131 25.34 -0.01 -3.40
CA THR A 131 25.99 1.30 -3.37
C THR A 131 26.39 1.81 -4.76
N GLY A 132 26.99 0.93 -5.58
CA GLY A 132 27.44 1.27 -6.94
C GLY A 132 26.27 1.66 -7.86
N CYS A 133 25.25 0.80 -7.95
CA CYS A 133 24.07 1.04 -8.78
C CYS A 133 23.27 2.26 -8.29
N ARG A 134 23.17 2.49 -6.97
CA ARG A 134 22.47 3.65 -6.42
C ARG A 134 23.16 4.96 -6.80
N ARG A 135 24.50 5.02 -6.71
CA ARG A 135 25.28 6.19 -7.13
C ARG A 135 25.17 6.45 -8.63
N ALA A 136 25.17 5.39 -9.45
CA ALA A 136 24.96 5.53 -10.88
C ALA A 136 23.58 6.16 -11.19
N GLN A 137 22.52 5.68 -10.53
CA GLN A 137 21.18 6.24 -10.70
C GLN A 137 21.09 7.72 -10.28
N GLN A 138 21.72 8.10 -9.18
CA GLN A 138 21.74 9.50 -8.71
C GLN A 138 22.48 10.45 -9.64
N ARG A 139 23.38 9.95 -10.49
CA ARG A 139 24.07 10.77 -11.49
C ARG A 139 23.29 10.92 -12.79
N SER A 140 22.25 10.11 -12.98
CA SER A 140 21.41 10.09 -14.18
C SER A 140 20.02 10.70 -13.96
N ALA A 141 19.76 11.21 -12.75
CA ALA A 141 18.55 11.93 -12.36
C ALA A 141 18.91 13.40 -12.15
#